data_AF-A0AAX0LRG2-F1
#
_entry.id   AF-A0AAX0LRG2-F1
#
_cell.length_a   1.000
_cell.length_b   1.000
_cell.length_c   1.000
_cell.angle_alpha   90.00
_cell.angle_beta   90.00
_cell.angle_gamma   90.00
#
_symmetry.space_group_name_H-M   'P 1'
#
loop_
_entity.id
_entity.type
_entity.pdbx_description
1 polymer ?
#
loop_
_entity_poly.entity_id
_entity_poly.type
_entity_poly.pdbx_seq_one_letter_code
_entity_poly.pdbx_strand_id
1 'polypeptide(L)'
;MGDMNALLRRLDNAAKGATQGQWVAFTHTASGTFSVHTPDDARCENVIKWAGFDCLENAKGNAEFIAVANPENVRQLVRHTADLTASHEELRSTMSAIYNSIKESGGLHAVAIMNAAKRAYDDSANIAGIAVKGE
;
A
#
# COMPACT_ATOMS: atom_id res chain seq x y z
N MET A 1 7.82 15.08 -10.15
CA MET A 1 7.11 14.01 -9.40
C MET A 1 6.11 13.41 -10.37
N GLY A 2 6.27 12.15 -10.77
CA GLY A 2 5.41 11.53 -11.79
C GLY A 2 3.96 11.39 -11.31
N ASP A 3 3.02 11.26 -12.24
CA ASP A 3 1.61 10.99 -11.93
C ASP A 3 1.48 9.70 -11.10
N MET A 4 1.20 9.85 -9.80
CA MET A 4 1.07 8.75 -8.84
C MET A 4 -0.08 7.82 -9.23
N ASN A 5 -1.19 8.34 -9.74
CA ASN A 5 -2.32 7.52 -10.18
C ASN A 5 -1.97 6.70 -11.42
N ALA A 6 -1.17 7.25 -12.33
CA ALA A 6 -0.62 6.46 -13.44
C ALA A 6 0.33 5.36 -12.93
N LEU A 7 1.16 5.64 -11.93
CA LEU A 7 2.05 4.63 -11.34
C LEU A 7 1.26 3.50 -10.66
N LEU A 8 0.29 3.83 -9.80
CA LEU A 8 -0.53 2.85 -9.10
C LEU A 8 -1.30 1.94 -10.07
N ARG A 9 -1.86 2.50 -11.15
CA ARG A 9 -2.51 1.71 -12.21
C ARG A 9 -1.53 0.77 -12.92
N ARG A 10 -0.33 1.25 -13.23
CA ARG A 10 0.71 0.42 -13.86
C ARG A 10 1.15 -0.72 -12.96
N LEU A 11 1.31 -0.45 -11.67
CA LEU A 11 1.68 -1.46 -10.66
C LEU A 11 0.59 -2.53 -10.51
N ASP A 12 -0.67 -2.14 -10.38
CA ASP A 12 -1.78 -3.10 -10.26
C ASP A 12 -1.96 -3.94 -11.53
N ASN A 13 -1.86 -3.33 -12.72
CA ASN A 13 -1.93 -4.05 -13.99
C ASN A 13 -0.77 -5.04 -14.16
N ALA A 14 0.45 -4.63 -13.84
CA ALA A 14 1.62 -5.51 -13.90
C ALA A 14 1.48 -6.67 -12.90
N ALA A 15 1.04 -6.40 -11.68
CA ALA A 15 0.85 -7.41 -10.65
C ALA A 15 -0.25 -8.42 -11.02
N LYS A 16 -1.37 -7.98 -11.62
CA LYS A 16 -2.42 -8.89 -12.10
C LYS A 16 -1.95 -9.84 -13.22
N GLY A 17 -1.01 -9.39 -14.05
CA GLY A 17 -0.45 -10.19 -15.14
C GLY A 17 0.69 -11.14 -14.73
N ALA A 18 1.21 -11.01 -13.51
CA ALA A 18 2.32 -11.82 -13.01
C ALA A 18 1.83 -13.10 -12.30
N THR A 19 2.76 -14.01 -11.99
CA THR A 19 2.46 -15.21 -11.18
C THR A 19 1.96 -14.79 -9.81
N GLN A 20 0.74 -15.19 -9.46
CA GLN A 20 0.11 -14.81 -8.19
C GLN A 20 0.72 -15.57 -7.00
N GLY A 21 0.56 -14.99 -5.81
CA GLY A 21 1.06 -15.54 -4.55
C GLY A 21 2.35 -14.87 -4.06
N GLN A 22 2.82 -15.30 -2.89
CA GLN A 22 4.08 -14.83 -2.34
C GLN A 22 5.25 -15.37 -3.14
N TRP A 23 6.29 -14.54 -3.30
CA TRP A 23 7.54 -14.94 -3.94
C TRP A 23 8.67 -14.95 -2.91
N VAL A 24 9.69 -15.76 -3.16
CA VAL A 24 10.87 -15.94 -2.32
C VAL A 24 12.11 -15.74 -3.18
N ALA A 25 13.15 -15.15 -2.59
CA ALA A 25 14.43 -14.98 -3.26
C ALA A 25 15.18 -16.32 -3.33
N PHE A 26 15.64 -16.68 -4.51
CA PHE A 26 16.56 -17.79 -4.73
C PHE A 26 17.97 -17.25 -4.91
N THR A 27 18.91 -17.74 -4.10
CA THR A 27 20.31 -17.34 -4.17
C THR A 27 21.20 -18.58 -4.21
N HIS A 28 22.01 -18.69 -5.26
CA HIS A 28 22.97 -19.76 -5.41
C HIS A 28 24.30 -19.21 -5.90
N THR A 29 25.20 -18.95 -4.95
CA THR A 29 26.47 -18.27 -5.16
C THR A 29 27.41 -19.06 -6.08
N ALA A 30 27.44 -20.39 -5.96
CA ALA A 30 28.35 -21.24 -6.73
C ALA A 30 28.06 -21.20 -8.25
N SER A 31 26.80 -21.02 -8.65
CA SER A 31 26.44 -20.84 -10.07
C SER A 31 26.17 -19.39 -10.46
N GLY A 32 26.43 -18.43 -9.56
CA GLY A 32 26.11 -17.01 -9.76
C GLY A 32 24.63 -16.76 -10.08
N THR A 33 23.72 -17.60 -9.57
CA THR A 33 22.30 -17.54 -9.92
C THR A 33 21.51 -16.86 -8.82
N PHE A 34 20.84 -15.77 -9.18
CA PHE A 34 20.01 -14.96 -8.31
C PHE A 34 18.68 -14.73 -9.01
N SER A 35 17.57 -15.07 -8.37
CA SER A 35 16.23 -15.06 -8.98
C SER A 35 15.13 -15.04 -7.92
N VAL A 36 13.87 -15.15 -8.36
CA VAL A 36 12.69 -15.28 -7.49
C VAL A 36 11.85 -16.49 -7.91
N HIS A 37 11.20 -17.12 -6.95
CA HIS A 37 10.32 -18.28 -7.18
C HIS A 37 9.13 -18.27 -6.21
N THR A 38 8.14 -19.13 -6.41
CA THR A 38 7.08 -19.34 -5.42
C THR A 38 7.54 -20.34 -4.34
N PRO A 39 7.05 -20.22 -3.09
CA PRO A 39 7.46 -21.09 -1.97
C PRO A 39 7.32 -22.59 -2.25
N ASP A 40 6.31 -22.99 -3.01
CA ASP A 40 6.00 -24.39 -3.31
C ASP A 40 6.80 -24.95 -4.50
N ASP A 41 7.60 -24.12 -5.18
CA ASP A 41 8.43 -24.57 -6.29
C ASP A 41 9.81 -25.04 -5.78
N ALA A 42 10.00 -26.36 -5.82
CA ALA A 42 11.20 -27.05 -5.36
C ALA A 42 12.19 -27.42 -6.48
N ARG A 43 11.87 -27.17 -7.77
CA ARG A 43 12.69 -27.64 -8.90
C ARG A 43 13.10 -26.50 -9.83
N CYS A 44 14.39 -26.18 -9.74
CA CYS A 44 15.12 -25.12 -10.43
C CYS A 44 15.21 -25.25 -11.98
N GLU A 45 14.16 -25.68 -12.68
CA GLU A 45 14.15 -25.75 -14.15
C GLU A 45 13.51 -24.52 -14.81
N ASN A 46 12.77 -23.70 -14.05
CA ASN A 46 12.17 -22.43 -14.50
C ASN A 46 12.81 -21.19 -13.85
N VAL A 47 14.09 -21.26 -13.49
CA VAL A 47 14.80 -20.11 -12.90
C VAL A 47 15.13 -19.12 -14.01
N ILE A 48 14.48 -17.96 -14.03
CA ILE A 48 14.96 -16.83 -14.84
C ILE A 48 16.28 -16.38 -14.21
N LYS A 49 17.41 -16.74 -14.85
CA LYS A 49 18.72 -16.19 -14.49
C LYS A 49 18.65 -14.68 -14.66
N TRP A 50 18.67 -13.94 -13.57
CA TRP A 50 18.82 -12.51 -13.64
C TRP A 50 20.28 -12.22 -14.00
N ALA A 51 20.53 -11.75 -15.21
CA ALA A 51 21.88 -11.46 -15.70
C ALA A 51 22.56 -10.30 -14.95
N GLY A 52 21.81 -9.58 -14.10
CA GLY A 52 22.20 -8.27 -13.62
C GLY A 52 22.13 -7.24 -14.74
N PHE A 53 21.97 -5.97 -14.39
CA PHE A 53 22.32 -4.86 -15.30
C PHE A 53 23.57 -4.12 -14.79
N ASP A 54 24.20 -4.68 -13.77
CA ASP A 54 25.27 -4.16 -12.92
C ASP A 54 26.38 -5.21 -12.73
N CYS A 55 26.58 -6.09 -13.72
CA CYS A 55 27.59 -7.15 -13.68
C CYS A 55 27.49 -8.06 -12.44
N LEU A 56 26.28 -8.27 -11.90
CA LEU A 56 25.98 -9.09 -10.72
C LEU A 56 26.44 -8.51 -9.38
N GLU A 57 26.85 -7.24 -9.33
CA GLU A 57 27.28 -6.59 -8.08
C GLU A 57 26.19 -6.62 -7.00
N ASN A 58 24.94 -6.32 -7.37
CA ASN A 58 23.79 -6.32 -6.45
C ASN A 58 22.86 -7.53 -6.68
N ALA A 59 23.40 -8.61 -7.24
CA ALA A 59 22.63 -9.78 -7.71
C ALA A 59 21.65 -10.32 -6.65
N LYS A 60 22.17 -10.53 -5.44
CA LYS A 60 21.41 -10.98 -4.27
C LYS A 60 20.36 -9.95 -3.83
N GLY A 61 20.76 -8.70 -3.71
CA GLY A 61 19.89 -7.63 -3.21
C GLY A 61 18.67 -7.40 -4.10
N ASN A 62 18.82 -7.48 -5.42
CA ASN A 62 17.66 -7.28 -6.29
C ASN A 62 16.75 -8.51 -6.32
N ALA A 63 17.28 -9.73 -6.17
CA ALA A 63 16.45 -10.91 -5.99
C ALA A 63 15.59 -10.80 -4.71
N GLU A 64 16.21 -10.37 -3.60
CA GLU A 64 15.51 -10.08 -2.35
C GLU A 64 14.47 -8.97 -2.51
N PHE A 65 14.83 -7.86 -3.18
CA PHE A 65 13.91 -6.76 -3.46
C PHE A 65 12.70 -7.21 -4.28
N ILE A 66 12.91 -7.95 -5.37
CA ILE A 66 11.82 -8.43 -6.23
C ILE A 66 10.93 -9.43 -5.48
N ALA A 67 11.51 -10.29 -4.64
CA ALA A 67 10.74 -11.25 -3.84
C ALA A 67 9.79 -10.54 -2.86
N VAL A 68 10.25 -9.46 -2.23
CA VAL A 68 9.42 -8.63 -1.35
C VAL A 68 8.42 -7.80 -2.17
N ALA A 69 8.84 -7.25 -3.30
CA ALA A 69 8.00 -6.50 -4.24
C ALA A 69 7.18 -7.41 -5.18
N ASN A 70 6.75 -8.57 -4.68
CA ASN A 70 5.94 -9.50 -5.45
C ASN A 70 4.53 -8.95 -5.74
N PRO A 71 3.80 -9.56 -6.68
CA PRO A 71 2.48 -9.09 -7.08
C PRO A 71 1.47 -8.94 -5.94
N GLU A 72 1.50 -9.83 -4.95
CA GLU A 72 0.59 -9.76 -3.81
C GLU A 72 0.88 -8.52 -2.95
N ASN A 73 2.15 -8.33 -2.58
CA ASN A 73 2.57 -7.21 -1.73
C ASN A 73 2.40 -5.86 -2.45
N VAL A 74 2.73 -5.79 -3.74
CA VAL A 74 2.51 -4.58 -4.54
C VAL A 74 1.04 -4.22 -4.60
N ARG A 75 0.14 -5.19 -4.77
CA ARG A 75 -1.31 -4.91 -4.80
C ARG A 75 -1.85 -4.49 -3.44
N GLN A 76 -1.33 -5.04 -2.34
CA GLN A 76 -1.65 -4.56 -1.00
C GLN A 76 -1.24 -3.08 -0.85
N LEU A 77 -0.01 -2.72 -1.23
CA LEU A 77 0.47 -1.34 -1.20
C LEU A 77 -0.36 -0.40 -2.09
N VAL A 78 -0.76 -0.85 -3.29
CA VAL A 78 -1.63 -0.07 -4.17
C VAL A 78 -2.99 0.19 -3.52
N ARG A 79 -3.63 -0.84 -2.94
CA ARG A 79 -4.92 -0.68 -2.23
C ARG A 79 -4.79 0.29 -1.06
N HIS A 80 -3.79 0.10 -0.20
CA HIS A 80 -3.55 0.98 0.94
C HIS A 80 -3.31 2.44 0.51
N THR A 81 -2.58 2.66 -0.59
CA THR A 81 -2.33 4.01 -1.10
C THR A 81 -3.62 4.66 -1.62
N ALA A 82 -4.46 3.90 -2.33
CA ALA A 82 -5.75 4.37 -2.81
C ALA A 82 -6.70 4.73 -1.65
N ASP A 83 -6.81 3.85 -0.65
CA ASP A 83 -7.65 4.07 0.54
C ASP A 83 -7.18 5.30 1.33
N LEU A 84 -5.86 5.45 1.51
CA LEU A 84 -5.29 6.62 2.20
C LEU A 84 -5.54 7.92 1.43
N THR A 85 -5.48 7.87 0.09
CA THR A 85 -5.75 9.03 -0.76
C THR A 85 -7.21 9.45 -0.64
N ALA A 86 -8.14 8.49 -0.70
CA ALA A 86 -9.57 8.75 -0.52
C ALA A 86 -9.89 9.34 0.87
N SER A 87 -9.30 8.77 1.93
CA SER A 87 -9.45 9.30 3.30
C SER A 87 -8.94 10.74 3.44
N HIS A 88 -7.81 11.07 2.80
CA HIS A 88 -7.29 12.43 2.81
C HIS A 88 -8.18 13.41 2.04
N GLU A 89 -8.76 13.00 0.92
CA GLU A 89 -9.72 13.84 0.16
C GLU A 89 -10.97 14.12 0.98
N GLU A 90 -11.53 13.12 1.65
CA GLU A 90 -12.67 13.26 2.56
C GLU A 90 -12.36 14.20 3.72
N LEU A 91 -11.19 14.05 4.35
CA LEU A 91 -10.73 14.93 5.41
C LEU A 91 -10.64 16.38 4.95
N ARG A 92 -10.07 16.63 3.76
CA ARG A 92 -9.97 17.98 3.18
C ARG A 92 -11.34 18.57 2.88
N SER A 93 -12.25 17.78 2.31
CA SER A 93 -13.62 18.19 2.03
C SER A 93 -14.35 18.59 3.32
N THR A 94 -14.26 17.75 4.35
CA THR A 94 -14.87 17.99 5.67
C THR A 94 -14.31 19.25 6.32
N MET A 95 -12.99 19.44 6.28
CA MET A 95 -12.35 20.64 6.83
C MET A 95 -12.81 21.91 6.11
N SER A 96 -12.93 21.89 4.78
CA SER A 96 -13.47 23.01 4.01
C SER A 96 -14.94 23.30 4.35
N ALA A 97 -15.76 22.27 4.56
CA ALA A 97 -17.14 22.44 4.98
C ALA A 97 -17.25 23.09 6.37
N ILE A 98 -16.44 22.65 7.33
CA ILE A 98 -16.37 23.25 8.67
C ILE A 98 -15.94 24.72 8.57
N TYR A 99 -14.88 25.01 7.81
CA TYR A 99 -14.38 26.36 7.63
C TYR A 99 -15.45 27.30 7.05
N ASN A 100 -16.13 26.88 5.99
CA ASN A 100 -17.20 27.68 5.37
C ASN A 100 -18.37 27.89 6.35
N SER A 101 -18.76 26.86 7.11
CA SER A 101 -19.80 26.98 8.13
C SER A 101 -19.43 28.00 9.23
N ILE A 102 -18.18 28.00 9.71
CA ILE A 102 -17.69 29.01 10.67
C ILE A 102 -17.80 30.41 10.07
N LYS A 103 -17.32 30.56 8.83
CA LYS A 103 -17.29 31.85 8.13
C LYS A 103 -18.69 32.43 7.89
N GLU A 104 -19.64 31.60 7.51
CA GLU A 104 -20.99 32.02 7.12
C GLU A 104 -21.95 32.13 8.31
N SER A 105 -21.82 31.25 9.30
CA SER A 105 -22.80 31.08 10.39
C SER A 105 -22.28 31.46 11.78
N GLY A 106 -21.00 31.82 11.91
CA GLY A 106 -20.33 32.03 13.20
C GLY A 106 -20.01 30.72 13.93
N GLY A 107 -19.32 30.81 15.08
CA GLY A 107 -18.72 29.65 15.76
C GLY A 107 -19.71 28.59 16.28
N LEU A 108 -20.99 28.93 16.50
CA LEU A 108 -21.99 28.02 17.07
C LEU A 108 -22.34 26.84 16.13
N HIS A 109 -22.41 27.07 14.82
CA HIS A 109 -22.74 26.01 13.87
C HIS A 109 -21.58 25.01 13.68
N ALA A 110 -20.36 25.51 13.78
CA ALA A 110 -19.14 24.70 13.73
C ALA A 110 -19.01 23.73 14.91
N VAL A 111 -19.42 24.15 16.10
CA VAL A 111 -19.48 23.28 17.28
C VAL A 111 -20.46 22.12 17.06
N ALA A 112 -21.60 22.37 16.42
CA ALA A 112 -22.56 21.32 16.11
C ALA A 112 -21.99 20.28 15.11
N ILE A 113 -21.27 20.74 14.07
CA ILE A 113 -20.61 19.86 13.10
C ILE A 113 -19.48 19.06 13.76
N MET A 114 -18.62 19.69 14.57
CA MET A 114 -17.56 18.99 15.30
C MET A 114 -18.12 17.92 16.26
N ASN A 115 -19.23 18.21 16.94
CA ASN A 115 -19.90 17.23 17.79
C ASN A 115 -20.51 16.07 16.99
N ALA A 116 -21.02 16.32 15.79
CA ALA A 116 -21.49 15.26 14.89
C ALA A 116 -20.33 14.38 14.38
N ALA A 117 -19.22 14.99 13.97
CA ALA A 117 -18.02 14.28 13.53
C ALA A 117 -17.40 13.43 14.66
N LYS A 118 -17.32 13.97 15.88
CA LYS A 118 -16.86 13.22 17.05
C LYS A 118 -17.73 11.99 17.30
N ARG A 119 -19.07 12.13 17.22
CA ARG A 119 -19.99 10.99 17.37
C ARG A 119 -19.77 9.93 16.30
N ALA A 120 -19.64 10.33 15.03
CA ALA A 120 -19.37 9.39 13.94
C ALA A 120 -18.04 8.62 14.13
N TYR A 121 -17.01 9.30 14.66
CA TYR A 121 -15.75 8.67 15.03
C TYR A 121 -15.93 7.67 16.19
N ASP A 122 -16.56 8.10 17.29
CA ASP A 122 -16.80 7.24 18.46
C ASP A 122 -17.65 6.00 18.10
N ASP A 123 -18.67 6.17 17.24
CA ASP A 123 -19.50 5.08 16.72
C ASP A 123 -18.70 4.12 15.84
N SER A 124 -17.83 4.65 14.98
CA SER A 124 -16.94 3.83 14.13
C SER A 124 -15.91 3.06 14.96
N ALA A 125 -15.34 3.70 15.99
CA ALA A 125 -14.40 3.06 16.91
C ALA A 125 -15.06 1.94 17.73
N ASN A 126 -16.30 2.15 18.18
CA ASN A 126 -17.10 1.12 18.85
C ASN A 126 -17.42 -0.06 17.93
N ILE A 127 -17.84 0.19 16.69
CA ILE A 127 -18.11 -0.87 15.70
C ILE A 127 -16.84 -1.69 15.38
N ALA A 128 -15.69 -1.03 15.32
CA ALA A 128 -14.40 -1.68 15.10
C ALA A 128 -13.86 -2.45 16.32
N GLY A 129 -14.55 -2.43 17.47
CA GLY A 129 -14.12 -3.09 18.71
C GLY A 129 -12.92 -2.40 19.38
N ILE A 130 -12.58 -1.17 18.98
CA ILE A 130 -11.48 -0.36 19.53
C ILE A 130 -12.02 0.48 20.69
N ALA A 131 -12.67 -0.16 21.66
CA ALA A 131 -13.07 0.54 22.87
C ALA A 131 -11.80 0.83 23.70
N VAL A 132 -11.28 2.07 23.61
CA VAL A 132 -10.35 2.58 24.61
C VAL A 132 -11.15 2.74 25.90
N LYS A 133 -10.88 1.88 26.88
CA LYS A 133 -11.26 2.10 28.27
C LYS A 133 -10.57 3.37 28.75
N GLY A 134 -11.26 4.50 28.69
CA GLY A 134 -10.91 5.69 29.47
C GLY A 134 -11.48 5.54 30.88
N GLU A 135 -10.60 5.66 31.86
CA GLU A 135 -10.93 5.84 33.29
C GLU A 135 -11.79 7.08 33.54
#